data_AF-A0A8X6L479-F1
#
_entry.id   AF-A0A8X6L479-F1
#
_cell.length_a   1.000
_cell.length_b   1.000
_cell.length_c   1.000
_cell.angle_alpha   90.00
_cell.angle_beta   90.00
_cell.angle_gamma   90.00
#
_symmetry.space_group_name_H-M   'P 1'
#
loop_
_entity.id
_entity.type
_entity.pdbx_description
1 polymer ?
#
loop_
_entity_poly.entity_id
_entity_poly.type
_entity_poly.pdbx_seq_one_letter_code
_entity_poly.pdbx_strand_id
1 'polypeptide(L)'
;MGTYISSNEAIWHILSFPIHERDPAVQHLAIHLENGQRVYFTEENVLQRAFEAPKTTLTEFFTLCQKPDVFGQFAKTLVYGDVPRYFTWNKSSKKWEPRKQGKPHPFITGIFKAKTLGRLYTVHPKQRECFYLRLLLVNVPGPTSFEFLRTVNGRVFNTYQDACRELQLLEDDNHWDLTLADAALTSTPNNIRQLFAIILTTCYPSQAQTLWEKYK
;
A
#
# COMPACT_ATOMS: atom_id res chain seq x y z
N MET A 1 -3.02 29.87 21.08
CA MET A 1 -1.72 29.75 21.77
C MET A 1 -0.64 29.73 20.70
N GLY A 2 0.19 30.77 20.60
CA GLY A 2 1.32 30.80 19.66
C GLY A 2 2.54 30.12 20.29
N THR A 3 3.19 29.24 19.56
CA THR A 3 4.48 28.64 19.96
C THR A 3 5.58 29.69 19.83
N TYR A 4 6.38 29.89 20.89
CA TYR A 4 7.57 30.75 20.86
C TYR A 4 8.58 30.22 19.83
N ILE A 5 9.04 31.09 18.92
CA ILE A 5 10.09 30.81 17.94
C ILE A 5 11.33 31.61 18.35
N SER A 6 12.50 30.95 18.38
CA SER A 6 13.74 31.64 18.76
C SER A 6 14.17 32.67 17.70
N SER A 7 14.89 33.73 18.10
CA SER A 7 15.39 34.75 17.15
C SER A 7 16.22 34.15 16.02
N ASN A 8 16.99 33.09 16.30
CA ASN A 8 17.76 32.37 15.30
C ASN A 8 16.85 31.67 14.29
N GLU A 9 15.83 30.95 14.75
CA GLU A 9 14.87 30.28 13.89
C GLU A 9 14.06 31.28 13.04
N ALA A 10 13.68 32.42 13.63
CA ALA A 10 13.01 33.51 12.90
C ALA A 10 13.87 34.09 11.77
N ILE A 11 15.18 34.31 12.00
CA ILE A 11 16.12 34.75 10.95
C ILE A 11 16.26 33.69 9.86
N TRP A 12 16.31 32.39 10.22
CA TRP A 12 16.33 31.29 9.24
C TRP A 12 15.07 31.26 8.38
N HIS A 13 13.90 31.50 8.96
CA HIS A 13 12.64 31.67 8.21
C HIS A 13 12.69 32.89 7.26
N ILE A 14 13.14 34.06 7.76
CA ILE A 14 13.22 35.30 6.97
C ILE A 14 14.14 35.12 5.76
N LEU A 15 15.27 34.43 5.96
CA LEU A 15 16.27 34.20 4.92
C LEU A 15 15.97 32.95 4.08
N SER A 16 14.83 32.29 4.29
CA SER A 16 14.40 31.07 3.58
C SER A 16 15.43 29.95 3.61
N PHE A 17 16.24 29.90 4.66
CA PHE A 17 17.23 28.87 4.80
C PHE A 17 16.59 27.53 5.26
N PRO A 18 17.17 26.36 4.93
CA PRO A 18 16.60 25.07 5.32
C PRO A 18 16.59 24.86 6.85
N ILE A 19 15.41 24.91 7.46
CA ILE A 19 15.26 24.87 8.93
C ILE A 19 15.38 23.43 9.47
N HIS A 20 14.95 22.47 8.67
CA HIS A 20 15.01 21.05 9.02
C HIS A 20 15.40 20.24 7.80
N GLU A 21 16.42 19.41 7.95
CA GLU A 21 16.71 18.33 7.03
C GLU A 21 16.22 17.02 7.67
N ARG A 22 15.35 16.27 6.98
CA ARG A 22 14.90 14.96 7.44
C ARG A 22 15.77 13.90 6.77
N ASP A 23 16.68 13.30 7.52
CA ASP A 23 17.39 12.09 7.12
C ASP A 23 16.86 10.87 7.89
N PRO A 24 16.29 9.85 7.22
CA PRO A 24 16.06 9.76 5.77
C PRO A 24 14.91 10.64 5.28
N ALA A 25 14.99 11.08 4.02
CA ALA A 25 13.89 11.77 3.36
C ALA A 25 12.68 10.83 3.24
N VAL A 26 11.47 11.36 3.44
CA VAL A 26 10.23 10.57 3.39
C VAL A 26 9.35 11.05 2.24
N GLN A 27 8.99 10.15 1.34
CA GLN A 27 8.05 10.39 0.24
C GLN A 27 6.71 9.74 0.57
N HIS A 28 5.65 10.54 0.63
CA HIS A 28 4.30 10.02 0.81
C HIS A 28 3.80 9.38 -0.48
N LEU A 29 3.24 8.17 -0.35
CA LEU A 29 2.72 7.36 -1.43
C LEU A 29 1.19 7.25 -1.32
N ALA A 30 0.50 7.49 -2.43
CA ALA A 30 -0.94 7.48 -2.48
C ALA A 30 -1.46 6.04 -2.47
N ILE A 31 -2.61 5.82 -1.80
CA ILE A 31 -3.29 4.54 -1.79
C ILE A 31 -4.77 4.84 -1.95
N HIS A 32 -5.37 4.21 -2.95
CA HIS A 32 -6.79 4.31 -3.23
C HIS A 32 -7.19 3.15 -4.14
N LEU A 33 -8.46 2.78 -4.11
CA LEU A 33 -9.03 1.83 -5.07
C LEU A 33 -9.06 2.44 -6.48
N GLU A 34 -9.35 1.60 -7.47
CA GLU A 34 -9.59 2.07 -8.83
C GLU A 34 -10.68 3.15 -8.85
N ASN A 35 -10.39 4.28 -9.50
CA ASN A 35 -11.22 5.49 -9.51
C ASN A 35 -11.52 6.14 -8.14
N GLY A 36 -10.97 5.64 -7.04
CA GLY A 36 -11.10 6.18 -5.69
C GLY A 36 -10.13 7.33 -5.36
N GLN A 37 -9.63 8.02 -6.37
CA GLN A 37 -8.60 9.06 -6.21
C GLN A 37 -9.19 10.30 -5.53
N ARG A 38 -8.42 10.93 -4.63
CA ARG A 38 -8.81 12.24 -4.10
C ARG A 38 -8.55 13.31 -5.15
N VAL A 39 -9.62 13.96 -5.61
CA VAL A 39 -9.56 15.03 -6.61
C VAL A 39 -10.03 16.34 -5.98
N TYR A 40 -9.25 17.40 -6.17
CA TYR A 40 -9.69 18.76 -5.88
C TYR A 40 -10.11 19.42 -7.18
N PHE A 41 -11.28 20.05 -7.17
CA PHE A 41 -11.85 20.72 -8.32
C PHE A 41 -12.40 22.09 -7.95
N THR A 42 -12.51 22.94 -8.97
CA THR A 42 -13.18 24.24 -8.99
C THR A 42 -14.22 24.20 -10.11
N GLU A 43 -15.15 25.16 -10.15
CA GLU A 43 -16.20 25.21 -11.19
C GLU A 43 -15.62 25.17 -12.61
N GLU A 44 -14.47 25.82 -12.82
CA GLU A 44 -13.78 25.89 -14.11
C GLU A 44 -13.15 24.57 -14.55
N ASN A 45 -12.69 23.73 -13.62
CA ASN A 45 -11.92 22.51 -13.94
C ASN A 45 -12.70 21.21 -13.69
N VAL A 46 -13.93 21.28 -13.19
CA VAL A 46 -14.72 20.12 -12.79
C VAL A 46 -14.96 19.16 -13.97
N LEU A 47 -15.26 19.69 -15.15
CA LEU A 47 -15.48 18.89 -16.35
C LEU A 47 -14.21 18.14 -16.74
N GLN A 48 -13.08 18.84 -16.80
CA GLN A 48 -11.79 18.23 -17.12
C GLN A 48 -11.42 17.15 -16.10
N ARG A 49 -11.63 17.41 -14.80
CA ARG A 49 -11.36 16.45 -13.72
C ARG A 49 -12.27 15.22 -13.74
N ALA A 50 -13.50 15.37 -14.25
CA ALA A 50 -14.45 14.27 -14.39
C ALA A 50 -14.05 13.32 -15.54
N PHE A 51 -13.53 13.86 -16.65
CA PHE A 51 -13.04 13.05 -17.77
C PHE A 51 -11.64 12.48 -17.52
N GLU A 52 -10.74 13.26 -16.91
CA GLU A 52 -9.36 12.88 -16.68
C GLU A 52 -8.98 13.00 -15.19
N ALA A 53 -8.98 11.86 -14.52
CA ALA A 53 -8.55 11.78 -13.14
C ALA A 53 -7.06 12.16 -13.00
N PRO A 54 -6.69 12.96 -11.97
CA PRO A 54 -5.32 13.40 -11.79
C PRO A 54 -4.39 12.24 -11.44
N LYS A 55 -3.29 12.11 -12.20
CA LYS A 55 -2.24 11.13 -11.89
C LYS A 55 -1.80 11.19 -10.43
N THR A 56 -1.79 10.03 -9.78
CA THR A 56 -1.27 9.83 -8.43
C THR A 56 0.08 9.13 -8.51
N THR A 57 0.81 9.11 -7.39
CA THR A 57 2.05 8.34 -7.27
C THR A 57 1.83 6.84 -7.51
N LEU A 58 0.63 6.32 -7.26
CA LEU A 58 0.27 4.92 -7.47
C LEU A 58 -0.03 4.63 -8.94
N THR A 59 -0.91 5.40 -9.56
CA THR A 59 -1.26 5.21 -10.98
C THR A 59 -0.05 5.41 -11.88
N GLU A 60 0.81 6.36 -11.56
CA GLU A 60 2.03 6.59 -12.33
C GLU A 60 3.13 5.57 -12.02
N PHE A 61 3.05 4.86 -10.89
CA PHE A 61 3.90 3.70 -10.68
C PHE A 61 3.52 2.56 -11.62
N PHE A 62 2.22 2.34 -11.85
CA PHE A 62 1.75 1.38 -12.85
C PHE A 62 2.23 1.73 -14.26
N THR A 63 2.12 3.00 -14.66
CA THR A 63 2.62 3.44 -15.97
C THR A 63 4.14 3.32 -16.07
N LEU A 64 4.88 3.56 -14.97
CA LEU A 64 6.33 3.33 -14.91
C LEU A 64 6.67 1.86 -15.15
N CYS A 65 5.98 0.93 -14.48
CA CYS A 65 6.16 -0.50 -14.67
C CYS A 65 5.77 -0.99 -16.07
N GLN A 66 4.88 -0.30 -16.79
CA GLN A 66 4.51 -0.65 -18.15
C GLN A 66 5.56 -0.25 -19.20
N LYS A 67 6.50 0.65 -18.87
CA LYS A 67 7.49 1.11 -19.86
C LYS A 67 8.41 -0.03 -20.31
N PRO A 68 8.74 -0.11 -21.62
CA PRO A 68 9.62 -1.16 -22.15
C PRO A 68 11.11 -0.85 -21.93
N ASP A 69 11.45 0.35 -21.45
CA ASP A 69 12.82 0.78 -21.20
C ASP A 69 13.46 0.06 -20.01
N VAL A 70 14.79 0.21 -19.88
CA VAL A 70 15.56 -0.39 -18.78
C VAL A 70 15.03 0.07 -17.42
N PHE A 71 14.55 1.31 -17.31
CA PHE A 71 13.98 1.85 -16.09
C PHE A 71 12.63 1.23 -15.74
N GLY A 72 11.76 0.99 -16.71
CA GLY A 72 10.50 0.29 -16.50
C GLY A 72 10.71 -1.17 -16.12
N GLN A 73 11.64 -1.86 -16.78
CA GLN A 73 12.05 -3.22 -16.40
C GLN A 73 12.58 -3.27 -14.97
N PHE A 74 13.38 -2.29 -14.56
CA PHE A 74 13.83 -2.18 -13.18
C PHE A 74 12.70 -1.84 -12.21
N ALA A 75 11.78 -0.95 -12.57
CA ALA A 75 10.63 -0.62 -11.73
C ALA A 75 9.74 -1.85 -11.47
N LYS A 76 9.70 -2.83 -12.41
CA LYS A 76 9.00 -4.10 -12.21
C LYS A 76 9.58 -4.97 -11.08
N THR A 77 10.83 -4.74 -10.67
CA THR A 77 11.46 -5.49 -9.58
C THR A 77 11.23 -4.85 -8.21
N LEU A 78 10.68 -3.63 -8.17
CA LEU A 78 10.47 -2.88 -6.95
C LEU A 78 9.05 -3.08 -6.39
N VAL A 79 8.95 -3.18 -5.07
CA VAL A 79 7.69 -2.97 -4.35
C VAL A 79 7.41 -1.47 -4.22
N TYR A 80 6.14 -1.09 -4.04
CA TYR A 80 5.74 0.31 -4.13
C TYR A 80 6.45 1.20 -3.09
N GLY A 81 6.69 0.68 -1.88
CA GLY A 81 7.41 1.40 -0.82
C GLY A 81 8.88 1.70 -1.13
N ASP A 82 9.50 0.95 -2.05
CA ASP A 82 10.90 1.10 -2.43
C ASP A 82 11.12 2.03 -3.62
N VAL A 83 10.07 2.35 -4.38
CA VAL A 83 10.16 3.25 -5.55
C VAL A 83 10.89 4.56 -5.24
N PRO A 84 10.61 5.26 -4.11
CA PRO A 84 11.28 6.53 -3.80
C PRO A 84 12.79 6.45 -3.56
N ARG A 85 13.32 5.24 -3.30
CA ARG A 85 14.77 5.01 -3.16
C ARG A 85 15.51 5.22 -4.47
N TYR A 86 14.85 4.95 -5.60
CA TYR A 86 15.46 4.94 -6.93
C TYR A 86 14.83 5.95 -7.90
N PHE A 87 13.59 6.34 -7.65
CA PHE A 87 12.84 7.31 -8.45
C PHE A 87 12.42 8.50 -7.60
N THR A 88 12.39 9.68 -8.21
CA THR A 88 11.93 10.91 -7.58
C THR A 88 10.57 11.30 -8.17
N TRP A 89 9.64 11.71 -7.30
CA TRP A 89 8.34 12.20 -7.74
C TRP A 89 8.44 13.66 -8.18
N ASN A 90 8.23 13.93 -9.46
CA ASN A 90 8.10 15.28 -9.96
C ASN A 90 6.66 15.77 -9.79
N LYS A 91 6.44 16.70 -8.84
CA LYS A 91 5.10 17.21 -8.51
C LYS A 91 4.45 17.99 -9.66
N SER A 92 5.24 18.66 -10.49
CA SER A 92 4.75 19.49 -11.58
C SER A 92 4.31 18.63 -12.77
N SER A 93 5.15 17.68 -13.18
CA SER A 93 4.81 16.77 -14.29
C SER A 93 3.94 15.58 -13.86
N LYS A 94 3.84 15.33 -12.55
CA LYS A 94 3.21 14.14 -11.94
C LYS A 94 3.77 12.84 -12.51
N LYS A 95 5.10 12.75 -12.59
CA LYS A 95 5.84 11.61 -13.12
C LYS A 95 6.90 11.12 -12.14
N TRP A 96 7.17 9.81 -12.21
CA TRP A 96 8.36 9.22 -11.61
C TRP A 96 9.54 9.39 -12.57
N GLU A 97 10.60 10.01 -12.08
CA GLU A 97 11.84 10.22 -12.83
C GLU A 97 12.99 9.44 -12.16
N PRO A 98 13.90 8.82 -12.94
CA PRO A 98 15.08 8.18 -12.38
C PRO A 98 15.87 9.17 -11.53
N ARG A 99 16.26 8.75 -10.33
CA ARG A 99 17.00 9.61 -9.43
C ARG A 99 18.41 9.80 -9.96
N LYS A 100 18.88 11.06 -9.96
CA LYS A 100 20.19 11.50 -10.47
C LYS A 100 21.26 11.70 -9.38
N GLN A 101 20.90 11.49 -8.11
CA GLN A 101 21.75 11.76 -6.94
C GLN A 101 21.71 10.59 -5.95
N GLY A 102 22.84 10.30 -5.30
CA GLY A 102 22.96 9.22 -4.32
C GLY A 102 24.08 8.25 -4.69
N LYS A 103 23.96 6.99 -4.28
CA LYS A 103 24.91 5.93 -4.65
C LYS A 103 24.51 5.35 -6.01
N PRO A 104 25.40 5.27 -7.00
CA PRO A 104 25.06 4.70 -8.30
C PRO A 104 24.59 3.24 -8.16
N HIS A 105 23.59 2.83 -8.93
CA HIS A 105 23.17 1.45 -8.96
C HIS A 105 24.22 0.58 -9.66
N PRO A 106 24.58 -0.60 -9.11
CA PRO A 106 25.70 -1.39 -9.63
C PRO A 106 25.52 -1.88 -11.08
N PHE A 107 24.28 -2.10 -11.52
CA PHE A 107 24.00 -2.75 -12.81
C PHE A 107 23.25 -1.86 -13.82
N ILE A 108 22.70 -0.73 -13.38
CA ILE A 108 21.83 0.10 -14.24
C ILE A 108 22.43 1.48 -14.31
N THR A 109 22.83 1.88 -15.50
CA THR A 109 23.40 3.20 -15.75
C THR A 109 22.32 4.28 -15.66
N GLY A 110 22.66 5.41 -15.06
CA GLY A 110 21.75 6.56 -14.95
C GLY A 110 20.71 6.49 -13.83
N ILE A 111 20.75 5.46 -12.96
CA ILE A 111 19.89 5.40 -11.77
C ILE A 111 20.74 5.36 -10.48
N PHE A 112 20.31 6.14 -9.49
CA PHE A 112 20.99 6.27 -8.21
C PHE A 112 20.05 5.87 -7.07
N LYS A 113 20.63 5.23 -6.05
CA LYS A 113 19.97 4.84 -4.80
C LYS A 113 20.20 5.91 -3.73
N ALA A 114 19.13 6.43 -3.15
CA ALA A 114 19.17 7.30 -1.99
C ALA A 114 18.50 6.65 -0.77
N LYS A 115 18.81 7.19 0.42
CA LYS A 115 18.19 6.83 1.69
C LYS A 115 16.83 7.55 1.82
N THR A 116 15.90 7.24 0.90
CA THR A 116 14.54 7.79 0.91
C THR A 116 13.54 6.68 1.22
N LEU A 117 12.59 6.95 2.12
CA LEU A 117 11.56 5.99 2.52
C LEU A 117 10.22 6.33 1.86
N GLY A 118 9.61 5.36 1.18
CA GLY A 118 8.23 5.46 0.72
C GLY A 118 7.27 5.17 1.86
N ARG A 119 6.52 6.18 2.31
CA ARG A 119 5.52 6.03 3.35
C ARG A 119 4.13 5.95 2.75
N LEU A 120 3.58 4.74 2.77
CA LEU A 120 2.18 4.44 2.48
C LEU A 120 1.30 5.01 3.60
N TYR A 121 0.20 5.70 3.25
CA TYR A 121 -0.77 6.18 4.24
C TYR A 121 -1.33 5.03 5.08
N THR A 122 -1.63 5.32 6.35
CA THR A 122 -2.36 4.40 7.22
C THR A 122 -3.79 4.28 6.71
N VAL A 123 -4.18 3.07 6.33
CA VAL A 123 -5.56 2.76 5.95
C VAL A 123 -6.26 2.18 7.18
N HIS A 124 -7.44 2.71 7.52
CA HIS A 124 -8.21 2.18 8.63
C HIS A 124 -8.73 0.77 8.26
N PRO A 125 -8.66 -0.22 9.17
CA PRO A 125 -9.17 -1.59 8.92
C PRO A 125 -10.64 -1.70 8.48
N LYS A 126 -11.48 -0.67 8.67
CA LYS A 126 -12.87 -0.63 8.20
C LYS A 126 -12.95 -0.50 6.67
N GLN A 127 -11.91 0.06 6.05
CA GLN A 127 -11.75 0.10 4.60
C GLN A 127 -11.06 -1.18 4.13
N ARG A 128 -11.77 -2.32 4.25
CA ARG A 128 -11.23 -3.67 4.00
C ARG A 128 -10.44 -3.76 2.70
N GLU A 129 -11.06 -3.43 1.56
CA GLU A 129 -10.40 -3.56 0.26
C GLU A 129 -9.16 -2.67 0.11
N CYS A 130 -9.19 -1.45 0.65
CA CYS A 130 -8.04 -0.54 0.60
C CYS A 130 -6.89 -1.04 1.51
N PHE A 131 -7.23 -1.69 2.63
CA PHE A 131 -6.25 -2.33 3.50
C PHE A 131 -5.54 -3.50 2.79
N TYR A 132 -6.29 -4.38 2.12
CA TYR A 132 -5.70 -5.48 1.35
C TYR A 132 -4.93 -5.00 0.12
N LEU A 133 -5.40 -3.96 -0.56
CA LEU A 133 -4.64 -3.29 -1.62
C LEU A 133 -3.28 -2.79 -1.10
N ARG A 134 -3.25 -2.15 0.07
CA ARG A 134 -2.01 -1.71 0.72
C ARG A 134 -1.09 -2.89 1.00
N LEU A 135 -1.64 -4.02 1.47
CA LEU A 135 -0.86 -5.23 1.73
C LEU A 135 -0.22 -5.78 0.45
N LEU A 136 -0.97 -5.83 -0.65
CA LEU A 136 -0.44 -6.22 -1.95
C LEU A 136 0.66 -5.27 -2.42
N LEU A 137 0.48 -3.96 -2.30
CA LEU A 137 1.49 -2.98 -2.72
C LEU A 137 2.82 -3.05 -1.93
N VAL A 138 2.78 -3.63 -0.74
CA VAL A 138 3.98 -3.86 0.09
C VAL A 138 4.70 -5.14 -0.31
N ASN A 139 3.98 -6.16 -0.81
CA ASN A 139 4.54 -7.50 -1.05
C ASN A 139 4.70 -7.86 -2.53
N VAL A 140 3.89 -7.28 -3.42
CA VAL A 140 3.87 -7.58 -4.85
C VAL A 140 4.73 -6.54 -5.59
N PRO A 141 5.83 -6.96 -6.24
CA PRO A 141 6.66 -6.07 -7.02
C PRO A 141 6.05 -5.78 -8.39
N GLY A 142 6.34 -4.59 -8.92
CA GLY A 142 6.09 -4.26 -10.31
C GLY A 142 4.65 -4.26 -10.84
N PRO A 143 3.62 -3.91 -10.06
CA PRO A 143 2.26 -3.92 -10.56
C PRO A 143 2.06 -2.99 -11.74
N THR A 144 1.36 -3.46 -12.77
CA THR A 144 1.07 -2.69 -13.98
C THR A 144 -0.36 -2.17 -14.04
N SER A 145 -1.26 -2.62 -13.16
CA SER A 145 -2.64 -2.14 -13.06
C SER A 145 -3.28 -2.58 -11.74
N PHE A 146 -4.48 -2.06 -11.45
CA PHE A 146 -5.31 -2.54 -10.34
C PHE A 146 -5.74 -4.00 -10.53
N GLU A 147 -6.00 -4.41 -11.77
CA GLU A 147 -6.30 -5.80 -12.12
C GLU A 147 -5.10 -6.70 -11.88
N PHE A 148 -3.89 -6.28 -12.27
CA PHE A 148 -2.67 -7.05 -12.02
C PHE A 148 -2.49 -7.41 -10.54
N LEU A 149 -2.79 -6.47 -9.64
CA LEU A 149 -2.73 -6.73 -8.19
C LEU A 149 -3.77 -7.77 -7.72
N ARG A 150 -4.86 -7.94 -8.46
CA ARG A 150 -5.87 -8.99 -8.21
C ARG A 150 -5.58 -10.27 -8.99
N THR A 151 -4.56 -10.31 -9.83
CA THR A 151 -4.21 -11.49 -10.62
C THR A 151 -3.14 -12.28 -9.89
N VAL A 152 -3.48 -13.50 -9.48
CA VAL A 152 -2.55 -14.44 -8.85
C VAL A 152 -2.62 -15.76 -9.61
N ASN A 153 -1.46 -16.33 -9.97
CA ASN A 153 -1.37 -17.58 -10.74
C ASN A 153 -2.20 -17.59 -12.04
N GLY A 154 -2.32 -16.43 -12.71
CA GLY A 154 -3.09 -16.30 -13.96
C GLY A 154 -4.61 -16.18 -13.78
N ARG A 155 -5.12 -16.21 -12.53
CA ARG A 155 -6.53 -16.00 -12.21
C ARG A 155 -6.77 -14.61 -11.66
N VAL A 156 -7.74 -13.89 -12.22
CA VAL A 156 -8.21 -12.60 -11.70
C VAL A 156 -9.21 -12.84 -10.58
N PHE A 157 -8.96 -12.26 -9.40
CA PHE A 157 -9.86 -12.31 -8.26
C PHE A 157 -10.78 -11.09 -8.20
N ASN A 158 -11.96 -11.25 -7.62
CA ASN A 158 -12.93 -10.16 -7.51
C ASN A 158 -12.49 -9.11 -6.48
N THR A 159 -11.94 -9.56 -5.34
CA THR A 159 -11.51 -8.71 -4.23
C THR A 159 -9.98 -8.76 -4.05
N TYR A 160 -9.41 -7.70 -3.49
CA TYR A 160 -8.00 -7.70 -3.08
C TYR A 160 -7.75 -8.65 -1.92
N GLN A 161 -8.76 -8.87 -1.07
CA GLN A 161 -8.68 -9.84 0.02
C GLN A 161 -8.42 -11.26 -0.51
N ASP A 162 -9.14 -11.69 -1.55
CA ASP A 162 -8.98 -13.03 -2.11
C ASP A 162 -7.61 -13.20 -2.76
N ALA A 163 -7.11 -12.16 -3.45
CA ALA A 163 -5.76 -12.15 -4.00
C ALA A 163 -4.68 -12.26 -2.90
N CYS A 164 -4.83 -11.54 -1.79
CA CYS A 164 -3.95 -11.69 -0.62
C CYS A 164 -3.99 -13.10 -0.03
N ARG A 165 -5.18 -13.73 0.01
CA ARG A 165 -5.35 -15.09 0.51
C ARG A 165 -4.65 -16.11 -0.38
N GLU A 166 -4.82 -16.00 -1.69
CA GLU A 166 -4.15 -16.87 -2.67
C GLU A 166 -2.62 -16.71 -2.61
N LEU A 167 -2.12 -15.49 -2.35
CA LEU A 167 -0.70 -15.22 -2.12
C LEU A 167 -0.20 -15.63 -0.71
N GLN A 168 -1.06 -16.21 0.13
CA GLN A 168 -0.74 -16.60 1.51
C GLN A 168 -0.20 -15.43 2.37
N LEU A 169 -0.66 -14.20 2.09
CA LEU A 169 -0.31 -13.00 2.86
C LEU A 169 -1.21 -12.83 4.10
N LEU A 170 -2.24 -13.67 4.23
CA LEU A 170 -3.17 -13.69 5.35
C LEU A 170 -2.92 -14.95 6.18
N GLU A 171 -3.09 -14.87 7.49
CA GLU A 171 -3.04 -16.04 8.36
C GLU A 171 -4.14 -17.04 7.96
N ASP A 172 -3.77 -18.32 7.92
CA ASP A 172 -4.67 -19.41 7.54
C ASP A 172 -5.49 -19.86 8.75
N ASP A 173 -6.81 -19.69 8.65
CA ASP A 173 -7.79 -20.10 9.65
C ASP A 173 -7.96 -21.62 9.75
N ASN A 174 -7.26 -22.41 8.92
CA ASN A 174 -7.34 -23.87 8.91
C ASN A 174 -7.08 -24.48 10.31
N HIS A 175 -6.22 -23.87 11.11
CA HIS A 175 -5.99 -24.30 12.49
C HIS A 175 -7.26 -24.20 13.35
N TRP A 176 -8.10 -23.18 13.14
CA TRP A 176 -9.37 -23.01 13.84
C TRP A 176 -10.41 -24.01 13.34
N ASP A 177 -10.41 -24.31 12.05
CA ASP A 177 -11.28 -25.32 11.46
C ASP A 177 -10.98 -26.72 12.04
N LEU A 178 -9.70 -27.12 12.06
CA LEU A 178 -9.26 -28.37 12.68
C LEU A 178 -9.57 -28.42 14.18
N THR A 179 -9.30 -27.33 14.90
CA THR A 179 -9.57 -27.24 16.35
C THR A 179 -11.06 -27.39 16.66
N LEU A 180 -11.94 -26.79 15.87
CA LEU A 180 -13.39 -26.92 16.05
C LEU A 180 -13.91 -28.28 15.60
N ALA A 181 -13.33 -28.88 14.55
CA ALA A 181 -13.64 -30.25 14.13
C ALA A 181 -13.34 -31.26 15.24
N ASP A 182 -12.16 -31.16 15.87
CA ASP A 182 -11.78 -32.03 16.98
C ASP A 182 -12.67 -31.80 18.22
N ALA A 183 -12.99 -30.54 18.53
CA ALA A 183 -13.90 -30.22 19.62
C ALA A 183 -15.32 -30.76 19.38
N ALA A 184 -15.81 -30.73 18.13
CA ALA A 184 -17.11 -31.29 17.77
C ALA A 184 -17.21 -32.81 18.02
N LEU A 185 -16.09 -33.53 17.93
CA LEU A 185 -16.03 -34.97 18.20
C LEU A 185 -15.88 -35.30 19.68
N THR A 186 -15.27 -34.41 20.47
CA THR A 186 -14.78 -34.73 21.82
C THR A 186 -15.46 -33.95 22.95
N SER A 187 -16.14 -32.83 22.62
CA SER A 187 -16.61 -31.86 23.60
C SER A 187 -18.13 -31.65 23.57
N THR A 188 -18.66 -31.08 24.65
CA THR A 188 -20.07 -30.72 24.73
C THR A 188 -20.39 -29.44 23.93
N PRO A 189 -21.64 -29.23 23.49
CA PRO A 189 -22.04 -28.01 22.77
C PRO A 189 -21.72 -26.70 23.51
N ASN A 190 -21.75 -26.70 24.84
CA ASN A 190 -21.41 -25.52 25.62
C ASN A 190 -19.91 -25.18 25.53
N ASN A 191 -19.05 -26.20 25.59
CA ASN A 191 -17.60 -26.04 25.49
C ASN A 191 -17.19 -25.59 24.08
N ILE A 192 -17.85 -26.10 23.03
CA ILE A 192 -17.61 -25.67 21.64
C ILE A 192 -17.95 -24.19 21.45
N ARG A 193 -19.08 -23.72 22.00
CA ARG A 193 -19.45 -22.29 21.94
C ARG A 193 -18.47 -21.40 22.70
N GLN A 194 -17.99 -21.85 23.85
CA GLN A 194 -16.95 -21.13 24.60
C GLN A 194 -15.63 -21.07 23.82
N LEU A 195 -15.20 -22.19 23.24
CA LEU A 195 -14.01 -22.27 22.40
C LEU A 195 -14.12 -21.33 21.19
N PHE A 196 -15.29 -21.30 20.51
CA PHE A 196 -15.55 -20.38 19.42
C PHE A 196 -15.46 -18.90 19.87
N ALA A 197 -16.02 -18.56 21.04
CA ALA A 197 -15.91 -17.21 21.58
C ALA A 197 -14.46 -16.81 21.91
N ILE A 198 -13.64 -17.74 22.41
CA ILE A 198 -12.20 -17.52 22.63
C ILE A 198 -11.52 -17.25 21.28
N ILE A 199 -11.71 -18.12 20.29
CA ILE A 199 -11.12 -17.94 18.94
C ILE A 199 -11.47 -16.56 18.37
N LEU A 200 -12.72 -16.11 18.48
CA LEU A 200 -13.13 -14.78 18.00
C LEU A 200 -12.44 -13.62 18.72
N THR A 201 -12.21 -13.74 20.02
CA THR A 201 -11.71 -12.64 20.86
C THR A 201 -10.20 -12.58 20.95
N THR A 202 -9.52 -13.71 20.84
CA THR A 202 -8.06 -13.81 20.99
C THR A 202 -7.32 -14.00 19.69
N CYS A 203 -7.94 -14.68 18.71
CA CYS A 203 -7.28 -15.14 17.50
C CYS A 203 -7.73 -14.41 16.23
N TYR A 204 -8.84 -13.66 16.28
CA TYR A 204 -9.34 -12.83 15.19
C TYR A 204 -9.39 -13.56 13.82
N PRO A 205 -10.07 -14.73 13.73
CA PRO A 205 -10.13 -15.53 12.52
C PRO A 205 -10.61 -14.68 11.33
N SER A 206 -9.92 -14.83 10.20
CA SER A 206 -10.21 -14.12 8.97
C SER A 206 -11.60 -14.42 8.38
N GLN A 207 -12.16 -15.60 8.67
CA GLN A 207 -13.46 -16.11 8.23
C GLN A 207 -14.33 -16.62 9.38
N ALA A 208 -14.46 -15.82 10.44
CA ALA A 208 -15.35 -16.08 11.57
C ALA A 208 -16.76 -16.58 11.18
N GLN A 209 -17.35 -16.00 10.13
CA GLN A 209 -18.70 -16.35 9.68
C GLN A 209 -18.77 -17.75 9.04
N THR A 210 -17.80 -18.08 8.18
CA THR A 210 -17.71 -19.42 7.57
C THR A 210 -17.49 -20.50 8.63
N LEU A 211 -16.64 -20.24 9.63
CA LEU A 211 -16.44 -21.13 10.77
C LEU A 211 -17.72 -21.33 11.59
N TRP A 212 -18.46 -20.24 11.86
CA TRP A 212 -19.73 -20.32 12.58
C TRP A 212 -20.77 -21.16 11.83
N GLU A 213 -20.98 -20.89 10.55
CA GLU A 213 -21.98 -21.60 9.74
C GLU A 213 -21.68 -23.11 9.64
N LYS A 214 -20.40 -23.50 9.72
CA LYS A 214 -19.95 -24.89 9.68
C LYS A 214 -20.20 -25.67 10.99
N TYR A 215 -20.09 -25.03 12.16
CA TYR A 215 -20.10 -25.70 13.47
C TYR A 215 -21.24 -25.27 14.41
N LYS A 216 -22.24 -24.52 13.91
CA LYS A 216 -23.38 -24.03 14.70
C LYS A 216 -24.27 -25.16 15.27
#